data_AF-A0A2T2TG23-F1
#
_entry.id   AF-A0A2T2TG23-F1
#
_cell.length_a   1.000
_cell.length_b   1.000
_cell.length_c   1.000
_cell.angle_alpha   90.00
_cell.angle_beta   90.00
_cell.angle_gamma   90.00
#
_symmetry.space_group_name_H-M   'P 1'
#
loop_
_entity.id
_entity.type
_entity.pdbx_description
1 polymer ?
#
loop_
_entity_poly.entity_id
_entity_poly.type
_entity_poly.pdbx_seq_one_letter_code
_entity_poly.pdbx_strand_id
1 'polypeptide(L)'
;MKQETETPADADSTTEALRTRIEAALQESLERQWEEVLDQWAGAEAADREAVWTYAANLRDRILDALLAADSHEALKRCLAVGYVEMKCHWTMLNTQIQHQTSRNGRPEEPLIYRATCVSLIVQALEPLLNREYVEGLTDFLAESLA
;
A
#
# COMPACT_ATOMS: atom_id res chain seq x y z
N MET A 1 4.88 -21.22 -32.74
CA MET A 1 6.32 -20.96 -32.99
C MET A 1 6.53 -19.46 -32.97
N LYS A 2 7.12 -18.97 -31.87
CA LYS A 2 7.85 -17.71 -31.63
C LYS A 2 7.83 -17.51 -30.12
N GLN A 3 8.75 -18.19 -29.43
CA GLN A 3 9.21 -17.72 -28.12
C GLN A 3 10.05 -16.48 -28.44
N GLU A 4 9.49 -15.30 -28.19
CA GLU A 4 10.28 -14.09 -28.13
C GLU A 4 11.19 -14.24 -26.91
N THR A 5 12.44 -14.59 -27.16
CA THR A 5 13.49 -14.55 -26.14
C THR A 5 13.71 -13.08 -25.78
N GLU A 6 13.03 -12.63 -24.73
CA GLU A 6 13.37 -11.37 -24.04
C GLU A 6 14.87 -11.38 -23.77
N THR A 7 15.57 -10.40 -24.33
CA THR A 7 17.03 -10.31 -24.22
C THR A 7 17.35 -9.77 -22.82
N PRO A 8 18.40 -10.26 -22.12
CA PRO A 8 18.70 -9.85 -20.74
C PRO A 8 18.73 -8.33 -20.52
N ALA A 9 19.19 -7.55 -21.50
CA ALA A 9 19.21 -6.08 -21.45
C ALA A 9 17.81 -5.43 -21.42
N ASP A 10 16.81 -6.07 -22.03
CA ASP A 10 15.42 -5.59 -22.09
C ASP A 10 14.69 -5.84 -20.75
N ALA A 11 14.93 -7.02 -20.17
CA ALA A 11 14.42 -7.38 -18.84
C ALA A 11 15.02 -6.52 -17.72
N ASP A 12 16.33 -6.22 -17.79
CA ASP A 12 17.02 -5.37 -16.82
C ASP A 12 16.49 -3.92 -16.89
N SER A 13 16.29 -3.39 -18.11
CA SER A 13 15.70 -2.06 -18.31
C SER A 13 14.25 -1.96 -17.81
N THR A 14 13.47 -3.03 -17.95
CA THR A 14 12.08 -3.10 -17.47
C THR A 14 12.03 -3.21 -15.95
N THR A 15 12.98 -3.91 -15.34
CA THR A 15 13.11 -4.05 -13.88
C THR A 15 13.42 -2.71 -13.23
N GLU A 16 14.42 -1.99 -13.75
CA GLU A 16 14.81 -0.68 -13.24
C GLU A 16 13.72 0.39 -13.44
N ALA A 17 13.00 0.33 -14.58
CA ALA A 17 11.85 1.19 -14.80
C ALA A 17 10.72 0.94 -13.78
N LEU A 18 10.46 -0.32 -13.43
CA LEU A 18 9.47 -0.66 -12.40
C LEU A 18 9.94 -0.21 -11.00
N ARG A 19 11.22 -0.41 -10.66
CA ARG A 19 11.81 0.04 -9.39
C ARG A 19 11.68 1.56 -9.22
N THR A 20 12.02 2.32 -10.25
CA THR A 20 11.89 3.78 -10.26
C THR A 20 10.44 4.21 -10.00
N ARG A 21 9.46 3.52 -10.62
CA ARG A 21 8.03 3.80 -10.41
C ARG A 21 7.58 3.46 -8.99
N ILE A 22 8.08 2.37 -8.41
CA ILE A 22 7.80 1.97 -7.02
C ILE A 22 8.32 3.03 -6.05
N GLU A 23 9.57 3.44 -6.19
CA GLU A 23 10.18 4.47 -5.34
C GLU A 23 9.40 5.78 -5.43
N ALA A 24 9.12 6.24 -6.65
CA ALA A 24 8.33 7.46 -6.87
C ALA A 24 6.92 7.40 -6.26
N ALA A 25 6.28 6.22 -6.29
CA ALA A 25 4.94 6.03 -5.74
C ALA A 25 4.92 5.99 -4.20
N LEU A 26 5.95 5.41 -3.57
CA LEU A 26 5.97 5.16 -2.13
C LEU A 26 6.76 6.19 -1.32
N GLN A 27 7.59 7.03 -1.92
CA GLN A 27 8.43 7.99 -1.17
C GLN A 27 7.78 9.38 -1.05
N GLU A 28 8.50 10.46 -1.37
CA GLU A 28 8.15 11.86 -1.01
C GLU A 28 6.72 12.27 -1.41
N SER A 29 6.22 11.76 -2.54
CA SER A 29 4.85 11.98 -3.00
C SER A 29 3.80 11.52 -1.99
N LEU A 30 4.02 10.36 -1.36
CA LEU A 30 3.11 9.74 -0.41
C LEU A 30 3.22 10.40 0.97
N GLU A 31 4.43 10.75 1.39
CA GLU A 31 4.68 11.43 2.66
C GLU A 31 3.97 12.78 2.72
N ARG A 32 4.07 13.57 1.66
CA ARG A 32 3.36 14.84 1.55
C ARG A 32 1.84 14.67 1.61
N GLN A 33 1.29 13.62 1.01
CA GLN A 33 -0.14 13.33 1.10
C GLN A 33 -0.56 12.96 2.54
N TRP A 34 0.29 12.23 3.28
CA TRP A 34 0.04 11.97 4.69
C TRP A 34 0.07 13.24 5.53
N GLU A 35 1.05 14.12 5.31
CA GLU A 35 1.12 15.43 5.97
C GLU A 35 -0.16 16.23 5.72
N GLU A 36 -0.57 16.36 4.46
CA GLU A 36 -1.81 17.06 4.08
C GLU A 36 -3.06 16.46 4.76
N VAL A 37 -3.13 15.13 4.87
CA VAL A 37 -4.23 14.43 5.56
C VAL A 37 -4.20 14.69 7.07
N LEU A 38 -3.03 14.61 7.70
CA LEU A 38 -2.89 14.77 9.15
C LEU A 38 -3.06 16.22 9.60
N ASP A 39 -2.76 17.18 8.74
CA ASP A 39 -3.01 18.61 8.98
C ASP A 39 -4.51 18.94 9.03
N GLN A 40 -5.36 18.15 8.35
CA GLN A 40 -6.81 18.29 8.43
C GLN A 40 -7.40 17.79 9.76
N TRP A 41 -6.60 17.10 10.57
CA TRP A 41 -7.02 16.61 11.88
C TRP A 41 -7.08 17.75 12.91
N ALA A 42 -8.20 18.47 12.90
CA ALA A 42 -8.47 19.56 13.83
C ALA A 42 -8.49 19.06 15.29
N GLY A 43 -7.69 19.69 16.15
CA GLY A 43 -7.64 19.38 17.58
C GLY A 43 -6.76 18.20 17.97
N ALA A 44 -6.08 17.54 17.02
CA ALA A 44 -5.08 16.54 17.35
C ALA A 44 -3.83 17.16 17.97
N GLU A 45 -3.26 16.47 18.94
CA GLU A 45 -1.93 16.78 19.47
C GLU A 45 -0.84 16.40 18.47
N ALA A 46 0.33 17.04 18.56
CA ALA A 46 1.46 16.71 17.69
C ALA A 46 1.86 15.23 17.80
N ALA A 47 1.81 14.67 19.01
CA ALA A 47 2.12 13.27 19.28
C ALA A 47 1.13 12.30 18.60
N ASP A 48 -0.15 12.66 18.48
CA ASP A 48 -1.14 11.82 17.81
C ASP A 48 -0.89 11.76 16.30
N ARG A 49 -0.58 12.91 15.68
CA ARG A 49 -0.21 12.98 14.27
C ARG A 49 1.07 12.17 14.00
N GLU A 50 2.09 12.34 14.84
CA GLU A 50 3.35 11.60 14.74
C GLU A 50 3.13 10.08 14.88
N ALA A 51 2.26 9.65 15.79
CA ALA A 51 1.94 8.24 15.97
C ALA A 51 1.23 7.63 14.75
N VAL A 52 0.33 8.37 14.10
CA VAL A 52 -0.32 7.91 12.86
C VAL A 52 0.67 7.90 11.70
N TRP A 53 1.48 8.95 11.55
CA TRP A 53 2.51 9.03 10.53
C TRP A 53 3.49 7.86 10.65
N THR A 54 4.03 7.63 11.85
CA THR A 54 4.97 6.55 12.14
C THR A 54 4.37 5.18 11.85
N TYR A 55 3.09 4.98 12.18
CA TYR A 55 2.38 3.75 11.85
C TYR A 55 2.33 3.49 10.34
N ALA A 56 1.94 4.49 9.55
CA ALA A 56 1.87 4.36 8.10
C ALA A 56 3.25 4.19 7.45
N ALA A 57 4.24 4.97 7.90
CA ALA A 57 5.62 4.89 7.45
C ALA A 57 6.21 3.49 7.68
N ASN A 58 6.05 2.91 8.88
CA ASN A 58 6.54 1.57 9.18
C ASN A 58 5.95 0.48 8.26
N LEU A 59 4.65 0.58 7.91
CA LEU A 59 4.01 -0.36 6.99
C LEU A 59 4.56 -0.21 5.57
N ARG A 60 4.69 1.03 5.10
CA ARG A 60 5.27 1.34 3.80
C ARG A 60 6.72 0.86 3.71
N ASP A 61 7.56 1.22 4.68
CA ASP A 61 9.00 0.96 4.67
C ASP A 61 9.28 -0.54 4.63
N ARG A 62 8.53 -1.33 5.41
CA ARG A 62 8.64 -2.79 5.38
C ARG A 62 8.40 -3.37 3.97
N ILE A 63 7.43 -2.84 3.24
CA ILE A 63 7.14 -3.30 1.87
C ILE A 63 8.20 -2.78 0.90
N LEU A 64 8.57 -1.51 1.03
CA LEU A 64 9.58 -0.89 0.18
C LEU A 64 10.92 -1.63 0.31
N ASP A 65 11.35 -1.98 1.52
CA ASP A 65 12.57 -2.77 1.75
C ASP A 65 12.51 -4.12 1.05
N ALA A 66 11.37 -4.83 1.13
CA ALA A 66 11.17 -6.12 0.46
C ALA A 66 11.18 -5.99 -1.08
N LEU A 67 10.63 -4.89 -1.61
CA LEU A 67 10.67 -4.59 -3.04
C LEU A 67 12.09 -4.26 -3.49
N LEU A 68 12.81 -3.46 -2.71
CA LEU A 68 14.15 -3.04 -3.05
C LEU A 68 15.17 -4.19 -2.97
N ALA A 69 14.94 -5.16 -2.09
CA ALA A 69 15.74 -6.37 -1.97
C ALA A 69 15.52 -7.39 -3.11
N ALA A 70 14.52 -7.22 -3.97
CA ALA A 70 14.29 -8.13 -5.08
C ALA A 70 15.41 -8.05 -6.13
N ASP A 71 15.94 -9.21 -6.51
CA ASP A 71 17.12 -9.39 -7.38
C ASP A 71 16.79 -9.61 -8.86
N SER A 72 15.51 -9.68 -9.19
CA SER A 72 15.02 -9.98 -10.53
C SER A 72 13.62 -9.41 -10.75
N HIS A 73 13.26 -9.18 -12.02
CA HIS A 73 11.92 -8.69 -12.40
C HIS A 73 10.78 -9.52 -11.82
N GLU A 74 10.90 -10.83 -11.90
CA GLU A 74 9.87 -11.76 -11.42
C GLU A 74 9.80 -11.80 -9.89
N ALA A 75 10.93 -11.67 -9.19
CA ALA A 75 10.93 -11.47 -7.74
C ALA A 75 10.25 -10.15 -7.37
N LEU A 76 10.57 -9.06 -8.09
CA LEU A 76 10.00 -7.74 -7.85
C LEU A 76 8.48 -7.73 -8.03
N LYS A 77 7.96 -8.33 -9.10
CA LYS A 77 6.51 -8.50 -9.32
C LYS A 77 5.84 -9.29 -8.20
N ARG A 78 6.47 -10.39 -7.74
CA ARG A 78 5.94 -11.20 -6.63
C ARG A 78 5.94 -10.41 -5.32
N CYS A 79 7.03 -9.70 -5.01
CA CYS A 79 7.09 -8.84 -3.82
C CYS A 79 6.02 -7.75 -3.88
N LEU A 80 5.78 -7.16 -5.06
CA LEU A 80 4.75 -6.12 -5.26
C LEU A 80 3.35 -6.68 -5.02
N ALA A 81 3.06 -7.85 -5.58
CA ALA A 81 1.81 -8.56 -5.33
C ALA A 81 1.59 -8.85 -3.83
N VAL A 82 2.60 -9.39 -3.15
CA VAL A 82 2.53 -9.69 -1.71
C VAL A 82 2.35 -8.41 -0.89
N GLY A 83 3.10 -7.36 -1.18
CA GLY A 83 2.98 -6.07 -0.48
C GLY A 83 1.59 -5.46 -0.65
N TYR A 84 1.01 -5.53 -1.85
CA TYR A 84 -0.35 -5.07 -2.09
C TYR A 84 -1.40 -5.86 -1.31
N VAL A 85 -1.30 -7.20 -1.30
CA VAL A 85 -2.19 -8.07 -0.50
C VAL A 85 -2.08 -7.70 0.98
N GLU A 86 -0.86 -7.54 1.48
CA GLU A 86 -0.62 -7.17 2.87
C GLU A 86 -1.27 -5.83 3.22
N MET A 87 -1.14 -4.82 2.36
CA MET A 87 -1.78 -3.50 2.56
C MET A 87 -3.30 -3.58 2.48
N LYS A 88 -3.86 -4.36 1.55
CA LYS A 88 -5.30 -4.61 1.49
C LYS A 88 -5.81 -5.28 2.76
N CYS A 89 -5.09 -6.26 3.30
CA CYS A 89 -5.44 -6.90 4.57
C CYS A 89 -5.40 -5.90 5.73
N HIS A 90 -4.36 -5.06 5.83
CA HIS A 90 -4.28 -4.00 6.85
C HIS A 90 -5.43 -3.01 6.72
N TRP A 91 -5.73 -2.56 5.50
CA TRP A 91 -6.85 -1.68 5.20
C TRP A 91 -8.20 -2.30 5.62
N THR A 92 -8.45 -3.57 5.26
CA THR A 92 -9.68 -4.29 5.63
C THR A 92 -9.82 -4.43 7.15
N MET A 93 -8.71 -4.71 7.85
CA MET A 93 -8.70 -4.78 9.31
C MET A 93 -9.06 -3.44 9.94
N LEU A 94 -8.46 -2.34 9.48
CA LEU A 94 -8.76 -0.99 9.99
C LEU A 94 -10.22 -0.61 9.75
N ASN A 95 -10.76 -0.88 8.56
CA ASN A 95 -12.17 -0.60 8.26
C ASN A 95 -13.12 -1.44 9.10
N THR A 96 -12.80 -2.72 9.33
CA THR A 96 -13.57 -3.57 10.24
C THR A 96 -13.58 -2.99 11.66
N GLN A 97 -12.43 -2.50 12.15
CA GLN A 97 -12.35 -1.85 13.46
C GLN A 97 -13.18 -0.56 13.51
N ILE A 98 -13.14 0.26 12.47
CA ILE A 98 -13.96 1.48 12.34
C ILE A 98 -15.45 1.13 12.42
N GLN A 99 -15.89 0.13 11.65
CA GLN A 99 -17.28 -0.31 11.63
C GLN A 99 -17.71 -0.83 13.01
N HIS A 100 -16.87 -1.63 13.67
CA HIS A 100 -17.15 -2.14 15.02
C HIS A 100 -17.19 -1.04 16.08
N GLN A 101 -16.28 -0.06 16.06
CA GLN A 101 -16.35 1.08 16.98
C GLN A 101 -17.59 1.94 16.73
N THR A 102 -17.92 2.16 15.45
CA THR A 102 -19.12 2.92 15.06
C THR A 102 -20.39 2.22 15.55
N SER A 103 -20.50 0.89 15.41
CA SER A 103 -21.68 0.14 15.85
C SER A 103 -21.85 0.10 17.36
N ARG A 104 -20.74 0.12 18.13
CA ARG A 104 -20.77 0.08 19.60
C ARG A 104 -20.91 1.44 20.26
N ASN A 105 -20.20 2.44 19.75
CA ASN A 105 -20.00 3.74 20.41
C ASN A 105 -20.62 4.91 19.63
N GLY A 106 -21.22 4.66 18.47
CA GLY A 106 -21.82 5.67 17.59
C GLY A 106 -20.81 6.48 16.76
N ARG A 107 -19.52 6.44 17.12
CA ARG A 107 -18.42 7.04 16.35
C ARG A 107 -17.11 6.28 16.55
N PRO A 108 -16.27 6.17 15.51
CA PRO A 108 -14.91 5.66 15.65
C PRO A 108 -13.99 6.71 16.28
N GLU A 109 -12.90 6.25 16.88
CA GLU A 109 -11.82 7.10 17.36
C GLU A 109 -11.07 7.71 16.16
N GLU A 110 -10.82 9.02 16.20
CA GLU A 110 -10.18 9.74 15.10
C GLU A 110 -8.81 9.17 14.69
N PRO A 111 -7.89 8.78 15.61
CA PRO A 111 -6.61 8.18 15.21
C PRO A 111 -6.78 6.95 14.31
N LEU A 112 -7.85 6.16 14.51
CA LEU A 112 -8.13 4.99 13.70
C LEU A 112 -8.57 5.37 12.27
N ILE A 113 -9.36 6.45 12.13
CA ILE A 113 -9.77 6.99 10.82
C ILE A 113 -8.54 7.45 10.05
N TYR A 114 -7.66 8.25 10.67
CA TYR A 114 -6.47 8.77 10.00
C TYR A 114 -5.49 7.67 9.62
N ARG A 115 -5.33 6.63 10.45
CA ARG A 115 -4.57 5.41 10.06
C ARG A 115 -5.17 4.74 8.83
N ALA A 116 -6.48 4.53 8.80
CA ALA A 116 -7.15 3.93 7.65
C ALA A 116 -6.99 4.77 6.38
N THR A 117 -7.07 6.09 6.48
CA THR A 117 -6.83 7.01 5.37
C THR A 117 -5.39 6.93 4.87
N CYS A 118 -4.40 7.00 5.75
CA CYS A 118 -2.98 6.93 5.34
C CYS A 118 -2.63 5.58 4.70
N VAL A 119 -3.16 4.47 5.23
CA VAL A 119 -2.99 3.14 4.62
C VAL A 119 -3.72 3.04 3.27
N SER A 120 -4.88 3.68 3.12
CA SER A 120 -5.58 3.74 1.82
C SER A 120 -4.72 4.41 0.75
N LEU A 121 -3.94 5.44 1.11
CA LEU A 121 -3.01 6.09 0.18
C LEU A 121 -1.88 5.16 -0.26
N ILE A 122 -1.38 4.27 0.62
CA ILE A 122 -0.41 3.22 0.24
C ILE A 122 -1.05 2.28 -0.79
N VAL A 123 -2.26 1.80 -0.52
CA VAL A 123 -2.98 0.89 -1.44
C VAL A 123 -3.17 1.55 -2.81
N GLN A 124 -3.59 2.82 -2.84
CA GLN A 124 -3.78 3.60 -4.07
C GLN A 124 -2.46 3.84 -4.83
N ALA A 125 -1.34 3.95 -4.13
CA ALA A 125 -0.02 4.08 -4.75
C ALA A 125 0.46 2.76 -5.38
N LEU A 126 0.12 1.62 -4.76
CA LEU A 126 0.52 0.28 -5.23
C LEU A 126 -0.33 -0.23 -6.39
N GLU A 127 -1.63 0.06 -6.40
CA GLU A 127 -2.59 -0.51 -7.36
C GLU A 127 -2.21 -0.26 -8.84
N PRO A 128 -1.76 0.94 -9.27
CA PRO A 128 -1.35 1.20 -10.65
C PRO A 128 -0.02 0.52 -11.07
N LEU A 129 0.71 -0.05 -10.11
CA LEU A 129 1.98 -0.75 -10.36
C LEU A 129 1.73 -2.24 -10.68
N LEU A 130 0.55 -2.75 -10.39
CA LEU A 130 0.14 -4.12 -10.64
C LEU A 130 -0.55 -4.26 -12.01
N ASN A 131 -0.57 -5.49 -12.54
CA ASN A 131 -1.44 -5.80 -13.66
C ASN A 131 -2.90 -5.76 -13.20
N ARG A 132 -3.76 -5.09 -13.95
CA ARG A 132 -5.19 -4.96 -13.67
C ARG A 132 -5.90 -6.30 -13.49
N GLU A 133 -5.62 -7.28 -14.34
CA GLU A 133 -6.22 -8.63 -14.23
C GLU A 133 -5.84 -9.31 -12.90
N TYR A 134 -4.64 -9.03 -12.40
CA TYR A 134 -4.17 -9.53 -11.11
C TYR A 134 -4.87 -8.83 -9.94
N VAL A 135 -5.06 -7.51 -10.03
CA VAL A 135 -5.79 -6.73 -9.02
C VAL A 135 -7.24 -7.19 -8.90
N GLU A 136 -7.92 -7.40 -10.03
CA GLU A 136 -9.31 -7.85 -10.08
C GLU A 136 -9.45 -9.26 -9.48
N GLY A 137 -8.67 -10.23 -9.95
CA GLY A 137 -8.73 -11.60 -9.43
C GLY A 137 -8.35 -11.73 -7.94
N LEU A 138 -7.44 -10.88 -7.45
CA LEU A 138 -7.06 -10.87 -6.04
C LEU A 138 -8.11 -10.20 -5.15
N THR A 139 -8.78 -9.18 -5.66
CA THR A 139 -9.90 -8.52 -4.97
C THR A 139 -11.06 -9.49 -4.81
N ASP A 140 -11.38 -10.25 -5.86
CA ASP A 140 -12.43 -11.28 -5.82
C ASP A 140 -12.09 -12.37 -4.80
N PHE A 141 -10.85 -12.89 -4.81
CA PHE A 141 -10.39 -13.88 -3.83
C PHE A 141 -10.51 -13.39 -2.38
N LEU A 142 -10.07 -12.16 -2.10
CA LEU A 142 -10.16 -11.60 -0.75
C LEU A 142 -11.61 -11.34 -0.31
N ALA A 143 -12.51 -11.01 -1.24
CA ALA A 143 -13.93 -10.84 -0.97
C ALA A 143 -14.61 -12.18 -0.65
N GLU A 144 -14.28 -13.25 -1.37
CA GLU A 144 -14.82 -14.60 -1.13
C GLU A 144 -14.37 -15.20 0.20
N SER A 145 -13.11 -14.98 0.61
CA SER A 145 -12.58 -15.54 1.87
C SER A 145 -13.16 -14.93 3.14
N LEU A 146 -13.93 -13.83 3.04
CA LEU A 146 -14.54 -13.11 4.16
C LEU A 146 -16.07 -13.28 4.22
N ALA A 147 -16.67 -14.03 3.29
CA ALA A 147 -18.10 -14.36 3.23
C ALA A 147 -18.41 -15.70 3.93
#